data_AF-A0A969XSS6-F1
#
_entry.id   AF-A0A969XSS6-F1
#
_cell.length_a   1.000
_cell.length_b   1.000
_cell.length_c   1.000
_cell.angle_alpha   90.00
_cell.angle_beta   90.00
_cell.angle_gamma   90.00
#
_symmetry.space_group_name_H-M   'P 1'
#
loop_
_entity.id
_entity.type
_entity.pdbx_description
1 polymer ?
#
loop_
_entity_poly.entity_id
_entity_poly.type
_entity_poly.pdbx_seq_one_letter_code
_entity_poly.pdbx_strand_id
1 'polypeptide(L)'
;LRARCARALRHYRTRPVLETLVTALSDEAFAVRYEARRSLRELTGEDASYDVAAWRRTLNAKEDPFTAAAPATSDRPWWRLW
;
A
#
# COMPACT_ATOMS: atom_id res chain seq x y z
N LEU A 1 18.44 1.24 -8.74
CA LEU A 1 17.62 2.37 -9.25
C LEU A 1 16.12 2.10 -9.08
N ARG A 2 15.60 0.98 -9.60
CA ARG A 2 14.18 0.59 -9.56
C ARG A 2 13.50 0.69 -8.18
N ALA A 3 14.15 0.23 -7.12
CA ALA A 3 13.59 0.31 -5.76
C ALA A 3 13.37 1.77 -5.29
N ARG A 4 14.27 2.68 -5.67
CA ARG A 4 14.12 4.11 -5.37
C ARG A 4 12.99 4.75 -6.18
N CYS A 5 12.78 4.29 -7.41
CA CYS A 5 11.62 4.70 -8.22
C CYS A 5 10.32 4.24 -7.56
N ALA A 6 10.21 2.96 -7.19
CA ALA A 6 9.05 2.44 -6.46
C ALA A 6 8.76 3.24 -5.18
N ARG A 7 9.82 3.59 -4.43
CA ARG A 7 9.73 4.45 -3.25
C ARG A 7 9.26 5.87 -3.56
N ALA A 8 9.67 6.47 -4.68
CA ALA A 8 9.27 7.82 -5.06
C ALA A 8 7.80 7.87 -5.52
N LEU A 9 7.31 6.78 -6.13
CA LEU A 9 5.95 6.70 -6.65
C LEU A 9 4.86 6.91 -5.59
N ARG A 10 5.12 6.59 -4.31
CA ARG A 10 4.16 6.85 -3.20
C ARG A 10 3.69 8.31 -3.09
N HIS A 11 4.44 9.26 -3.63
CA HIS A 11 4.09 10.68 -3.54
C HIS A 11 3.01 11.09 -4.55
N TYR A 12 2.66 10.20 -5.48
CA TYR A 12 1.69 10.43 -6.54
C TYR A 12 0.42 9.60 -6.30
N ARG A 13 -0.65 10.26 -5.84
CA ARG A 13 -1.97 9.62 -5.61
C ARG A 13 -2.76 9.47 -6.90
N THR A 14 -2.34 8.54 -7.75
CA THR A 14 -3.02 8.26 -9.03
C THR A 14 -3.19 6.77 -9.27
N ARG A 15 -4.29 6.37 -9.93
CA ARG A 15 -4.57 4.95 -10.22
C ARG A 15 -3.45 4.26 -11.02
N PRO A 16 -2.84 4.89 -12.04
CA PRO A 16 -1.73 4.27 -12.78
C PRO A 16 -0.52 3.95 -11.90
N VAL A 17 -0.27 4.76 -10.87
CA VAL A 17 0.81 4.52 -9.91
C VAL A 17 0.56 3.26 -9.09
N LEU A 18 -0.68 3.06 -8.63
CA LEU A 18 -1.05 1.84 -7.90
C LEU A 18 -0.84 0.59 -8.76
N GLU A 19 -1.31 0.60 -10.02
CA GLU A 19 -1.11 -0.54 -10.94
C GLU A 19 0.37 -0.81 -11.22
N THR A 20 1.18 0.25 -11.34
CA THR A 20 2.63 0.13 -11.53
C THR A 20 3.29 -0.52 -10.31
N LEU A 21 2.92 -0.08 -9.09
CA LEU A 21 3.44 -0.66 -7.85
C LEU A 21 2.99 -2.10 -7.65
N VAL A 22 1.74 -2.43 -8.00
CA VAL A 22 1.22 -3.80 -7.96
C VAL A 22 2.02 -4.70 -8.92
N THR A 23 2.32 -4.22 -10.12
CA THR A 23 3.17 -4.95 -11.08
C THR A 23 4.59 -5.14 -10.53
N ALA A 24 5.14 -4.14 -9.84
CA ALA A 24 6.46 -4.21 -9.22
C ALA A 24 6.56 -5.21 -8.04
N LEU A 25 5.44 -5.72 -7.52
CA LEU A 25 5.46 -6.81 -6.53
C LEU A 25 5.92 -8.14 -7.13
N SER A 26 5.85 -8.32 -8.45
CA SER A 26 6.36 -9.50 -9.15
C SER A 26 7.81 -9.34 -9.63
N ASP A 27 8.47 -8.23 -9.28
CA ASP A 27 9.85 -7.99 -9.68
C ASP A 27 10.80 -9.03 -9.08
N GLU A 28 11.83 -9.43 -9.84
CA GLU A 28 12.88 -10.37 -9.42
C GLU A 28 13.59 -9.90 -8.13
N ALA A 29 13.79 -8.60 -7.99
CA ALA A 29 14.59 -8.00 -6.93
C ALA A 29 13.73 -7.77 -5.70
N PHE A 30 14.08 -8.43 -4.59
CA PHE A 30 13.38 -8.29 -3.31
C PHE A 30 13.26 -6.83 -2.84
N ALA A 31 14.30 -6.02 -3.03
CA ALA A 31 14.29 -4.60 -2.67
C ALA A 31 13.20 -3.82 -3.41
N VAL A 32 12.89 -4.18 -4.66
CA VAL A 32 11.81 -3.55 -5.43
C VAL A 32 10.45 -3.98 -4.91
N ARG A 33 10.26 -5.28 -4.68
CA ARG A 33 9.02 -5.82 -4.10
C ARG A 33 8.72 -5.17 -2.74
N TYR A 34 9.74 -5.06 -1.89
CA TYR A 34 9.62 -4.46 -0.56
C TYR A 34 9.17 -2.99 -0.63
N GLU A 35 9.85 -2.18 -1.44
CA GLU A 35 9.50 -0.75 -1.60
C GLU A 35 8.13 -0.58 -2.27
N ALA A 36 7.76 -1.46 -3.20
CA ALA A 36 6.46 -1.46 -3.83
C ALA A 36 5.33 -1.74 -2.82
N ARG A 37 5.47 -2.79 -2.00
CA ARG A 37 4.52 -3.12 -0.93
C ARG A 37 4.37 -1.99 0.07
N ARG A 38 5.51 -1.44 0.52
CA ARG A 38 5.52 -0.32 1.47
C ARG A 38 4.80 0.90 0.91
N SER A 39 5.07 1.24 -0.36
CA SER A 39 4.45 2.38 -1.04
C SER A 39 2.94 2.19 -1.23
N LEU A 40 2.51 0.98 -1.58
CA LEU A 40 1.08 0.64 -1.66
C LEU A 40 0.40 0.82 -0.30
N ARG A 41 0.97 0.30 0.78
CA ARG A 41 0.43 0.46 2.13
C ARG A 41 0.35 1.92 2.57
N GLU A 42 1.37 2.73 2.27
CA GLU A 42 1.37 4.16 2.59
C GLU A 42 0.31 4.94 1.77
N LEU A 43 0.00 4.50 0.55
CA LEU A 43 -1.01 5.14 -0.31
C LEU A 43 -2.45 4.73 0.02
N THR A 44 -2.69 3.46 0.35
CA THR A 44 -4.04 2.88 0.47
C THR A 44 -4.45 2.58 1.91
N GLY A 45 -3.50 2.54 2.85
CA GLY A 45 -3.71 2.08 4.22
C GLY A 45 -3.88 0.56 4.37
N GLU A 46 -3.82 -0.20 3.28
CA GLU A 46 -4.05 -1.66 3.28
C GLU A 46 -2.73 -2.44 3.23
N ASP A 47 -2.72 -3.70 3.68
CA ASP A 47 -1.57 -4.60 3.49
C ASP A 47 -2.05 -5.97 2.99
N ALA A 48 -1.98 -6.18 1.67
CA ALA A 48 -2.23 -7.47 1.04
C ALA A 48 -0.93 -8.28 0.82
N SER A 49 0.11 -8.02 1.62
CA SER A 49 1.43 -8.67 1.50
C SER A 49 2.01 -8.50 0.09
N TYR A 50 2.64 -9.53 -0.46
CA TYR A 50 3.18 -9.58 -1.83
C TYR A 50 2.22 -10.24 -2.83
N ASP A 51 0.96 -10.48 -2.46
CA ASP A 51 -0.03 -11.11 -3.34
C ASP A 51 -0.63 -10.07 -4.31
N VAL A 52 -0.18 -10.14 -5.57
CA VAL A 52 -0.65 -9.28 -6.66
C VAL A 52 -2.16 -9.41 -6.90
N ALA A 53 -2.70 -10.63 -6.82
CA ALA A 53 -4.12 -10.88 -7.06
C ALA A 53 -4.97 -10.33 -5.91
N ALA A 54 -4.50 -10.44 -4.67
CA ALA A 54 -5.14 -9.81 -3.52
C ALA A 54 -5.14 -8.28 -3.64
N TRP A 55 -4.00 -7.68 -3.99
CA TRP A 55 -3.90 -6.23 -4.23
C TRP A 55 -4.89 -5.75 -5.30
N ARG A 56 -4.96 -6.43 -6.45
CA ARG A 56 -5.91 -6.08 -7.52
C ARG A 56 -7.36 -6.18 -7.07
N ARG A 57 -7.72 -7.23 -6.33
CA ARG A 57 -9.07 -7.37 -5.76
C ARG A 57 -9.41 -6.21 -4.83
N THR A 58 -8.50 -5.85 -3.92
CA THR A 58 -8.70 -4.73 -2.98
C THR A 58 -8.84 -3.38 -3.71
N LEU A 59 -8.00 -3.12 -4.71
CA LEU A 59 -8.04 -1.87 -5.49
C LEU A 59 -9.29 -1.75 -6.38
N ASN A 60 -9.83 -2.88 -6.85
CA ASN A 60 -11.05 -2.91 -7.67
C ASN A 60 -12.32 -2.87 -6.82
N ALA A 61 -12.27 -3.35 -5.57
CA ALA A 61 -13.41 -3.32 -4.66
C ALA A 61 -13.70 -1.92 -4.08
N LYS A 62 -12.71 -1.02 -4.06
CA LYS A 62 -12.86 0.35 -3.54
C LYS A 62 -13.19 1.34 -4.66
N GLU A 63 -14.22 2.16 -4.45
CA GLU A 63 -14.49 3.34 -5.28
C GLU A 63 -13.36 4.38 -5.18
N ASP A 64 -12.84 4.62 -3.97
CA ASP A 64 -11.62 5.40 -3.76
C ASP A 64 -10.52 4.57 -3.06
N PRO A 65 -9.46 4.15 -3.79
CA PRO A 65 -8.37 3.36 -3.23
C PRO A 65 -7.40 4.17 -2.35
N PHE A 66 -7.47 5.50 -2.32
CA PHE A 66 -6.59 6.36 -1.52
C PHE A 66 -7.19 6.78 -0.18
N THR A 67 -8.49 6.56 0.00
CA THR A 67 -9.11 6.66 1.32
C THR A 67 -8.55 5.54 2.18
N ALA A 68 -7.52 5.90 2.96
CA ALA A 68 -6.95 5.02 3.95
C ALA A 68 -8.08 4.48 4.83
N ALA A 69 -8.09 3.16 5.07
CA ALA A 69 -8.78 2.65 6.24
C ALA A 69 -8.27 3.50 7.41
N ALA A 70 -9.19 4.20 8.10
CA ALA A 70 -8.86 5.14 9.16
C ALA A 70 -7.73 4.55 10.01
N PRO A 71 -6.69 5.34 10.39
CA PRO A 71 -5.63 4.83 11.23
C PRO A 71 -6.30 4.07 12.37
N ALA A 72 -5.87 2.84 12.63
CA ALA A 72 -6.25 2.09 13.81
C ALA A 72 -5.75 2.87 15.02
N THR A 73 -6.43 3.98 15.29
CA THR A 73 -6.21 4.85 16.41
C THR A 73 -6.79 4.02 17.53
N SER A 74 -5.91 3.36 18.26
CA SER A 74 -6.20 3.06 19.65
C SER A 74 -6.35 4.42 20.35
N ASP A 75 -7.47 5.09 20.09
CA ASP A 75 -7.92 6.28 20.81
C ASP A 75 -8.68 5.84 22.08
N ARG A 76 -8.30 4.68 22.62
CA ARG A 76 -8.70 4.27 23.95
C ARG A 76 -7.56 4.64 24.86
N PRO A 77 -7.69 5.74 25.60
CA PRO A 77 -6.70 6.04 26.59
C PRO A 77 -6.71 4.98 27.68
N TRP A 78 -5.51 4.63 28.15
CA TRP A 78 -5.23 3.55 29.10
C TRP A 78 -6.07 3.61 30.39
N TRP A 79 -6.48 4.81 30.81
CA TRP A 79 -7.24 5.04 32.05
C TRP A 79 -8.73 4.64 31.99
N ARG A 80 -9.22 4.09 30.88
CA ARG A 80 -10.60 3.56 30.74
C ARG A 80 -10.69 2.04 30.90
N LEU A 81 -9.62 1.38 31.33
CA LEU A 81 -9.54 -0.07 31.53
C LEU A 81 -9.52 -0.48 33.02
N TRP A 82 -9.87 0.43 33.94
CA TRP A 82 -10.07 0.18 35.37
C TRP A 82 -11.26 0.96 35.91
#